data_AF-A0A327XYU8-F1
#
_entry.id   AF-A0A327XYU8-F1
#
_cell.length_a   1.000
_cell.length_b   1.000
_cell.length_c   1.000
_cell.angle_alpha   90.00
_cell.angle_beta   90.00
_cell.angle_gamma   90.00
#
_symmetry.space_group_name_H-M   'P 1'
#
loop_
_entity.id
_entity.type
_entity.pdbx_description
1 polymer ?
#
loop_
_entity_poly.entity_id
_entity_poly.type
_entity_poly.pdbx_seq_one_letter_code
_entity_poly.pdbx_strand_id
1 'polypeptide(L)'
;MKTDTNKQPYLPLQSPVGQSWKFFVYSAIGIFMFFIPVEIGGKSSIMLDHIVSWIRMQFPAIVPYYAFIVILLGAVYPFITKTWNKDAVTIVFSVLKVLGLIVAAMLLFNVGPSWLLKPNMGPFLYDKLVISVGLLVPIGSVFLALLVGYGLLEFVGVWMQPVMRPIWKTPGRSAIDAVASFVGSYSLGLLITNKVFKEGKYTIKEAAIIATGFSTVSVTFMVVVAKTLGLMDIWNTYFWVTFFVTFLVTAITVRIWPLSKMSDDYYDGKGQPEEKVTGNYMKEAWSEAMKAVQHSKGLLQNVWVNLKDGFIMTMSILPSIMSVGLRKKVDTCFLRN
;
A
#
# COMPACT_ATOMS: atom_id res chain seq x y z
N MET A 1 -44.47 -11.54 14.41
CA MET A 1 -44.72 -11.55 12.96
C MET A 1 -44.82 -10.09 12.53
N LYS A 2 -43.71 -9.49 12.08
CA LYS A 2 -43.66 -8.15 11.48
C LYS A 2 -42.92 -8.31 10.16
N THR A 3 -43.67 -8.23 9.08
CA THR A 3 -43.18 -8.31 7.70
C THR A 3 -42.61 -6.95 7.31
N ASP A 4 -41.29 -6.86 7.18
CA ASP A 4 -40.60 -5.72 6.56
C ASP A 4 -40.91 -5.68 5.06
N THR A 5 -41.88 -4.85 4.68
CA THR A 5 -42.29 -4.59 3.29
C THR A 5 -41.45 -3.50 2.64
N ASN A 6 -40.13 -3.60 2.71
CA ASN A 6 -39.23 -2.66 2.03
C ASN A 6 -38.14 -3.38 1.21
N LYS A 7 -38.53 -4.45 0.50
CA LYS A 7 -37.71 -5.02 -0.57
C LYS A 7 -38.09 -4.31 -1.87
N GLN A 8 -37.22 -3.41 -2.34
CA GLN A 8 -37.28 -2.96 -3.72
C GLN A 8 -37.13 -4.19 -4.66
N PRO A 9 -37.90 -4.29 -5.75
CA PRO A 9 -37.79 -5.40 -6.69
C PRO A 9 -36.37 -5.43 -7.27
N TYR A 10 -35.71 -6.60 -7.22
CA TYR A 10 -34.47 -6.85 -7.95
C TYR A 10 -34.76 -6.73 -9.45
N LEU A 11 -34.53 -5.55 -10.02
CA LEU A 11 -34.42 -5.39 -11.46
C LEU A 11 -33.16 -6.15 -11.90
N PRO A 12 -33.25 -7.12 -12.82
CA PRO A 12 -32.06 -7.72 -13.40
C PRO A 12 -31.32 -6.62 -14.16
N LEU A 13 -30.19 -6.16 -13.62
CA LEU A 13 -29.26 -5.29 -14.31
C LEU A 13 -28.83 -6.01 -15.59
N GLN A 14 -29.44 -5.64 -16.72
CA GLN A 14 -28.93 -5.99 -18.04
C GLN A 14 -27.51 -5.47 -18.11
N SER A 15 -26.53 -6.37 -18.15
CA SER A 15 -25.13 -6.02 -18.38
C SER A 15 -25.04 -5.31 -19.73
N PRO A 16 -24.66 -4.02 -19.81
CA PRO A 16 -24.27 -3.45 -21.08
C PRO A 16 -22.97 -4.16 -21.46
N VAL A 17 -23.11 -5.14 -22.35
CA VAL A 17 -22.04 -6.01 -22.87
C VAL A 17 -20.83 -5.20 -23.38
N GLY A 18 -21.01 -3.91 -23.69
CA GLY A 18 -19.98 -3.01 -24.23
C GLY A 18 -18.88 -2.51 -23.28
N GLN A 19 -18.95 -2.71 -21.95
CA GLN A 19 -17.88 -2.25 -21.03
C GLN A 19 -17.07 -3.38 -20.38
N SER A 20 -17.43 -4.63 -20.63
CA SER A 20 -16.77 -5.84 -20.08
C SER A 20 -15.29 -5.91 -20.44
N TRP A 21 -14.90 -5.42 -21.61
CA TRP A 21 -13.50 -5.40 -22.05
C TRP A 21 -12.61 -4.58 -21.11
N LYS A 22 -13.15 -3.53 -20.48
CA LYS A 22 -12.43 -2.68 -19.53
C LYS A 22 -11.98 -3.49 -18.31
N PHE A 23 -12.83 -4.38 -17.82
CA PHE A 23 -12.47 -5.31 -16.74
C PHE A 23 -11.24 -6.12 -17.15
N PHE A 24 -11.30 -6.82 -18.28
CA PHE A 24 -10.20 -7.70 -18.69
C PHE A 24 -8.91 -6.94 -18.99
N VAL A 25 -8.97 -5.86 -19.76
CA VAL A 25 -7.79 -5.10 -20.18
C VAL A 25 -7.14 -4.39 -19.00
N TYR A 26 -7.91 -3.64 -18.21
CA TYR A 26 -7.34 -2.87 -17.10
C TYR A 26 -6.92 -3.77 -15.94
N SER A 27 -7.66 -4.85 -15.66
CA SER A 27 -7.23 -5.85 -14.69
C SER A 27 -5.97 -6.57 -15.14
N ALA A 28 -5.85 -6.94 -16.43
CA ALA A 28 -4.63 -7.57 -16.95
C ALA A 28 -3.41 -6.65 -16.83
N ILE A 29 -3.56 -5.36 -17.18
CA ILE A 29 -2.48 -4.38 -17.02
C ILE A 29 -2.13 -4.24 -15.53
N GLY A 30 -3.12 -4.06 -14.66
CA GLY A 30 -2.86 -4.00 -13.21
C GLY A 30 -2.15 -5.25 -12.71
N ILE A 31 -2.62 -6.44 -13.07
CA ILE A 31 -2.04 -7.71 -12.66
C ILE A 31 -0.57 -7.81 -13.10
N PHE A 32 -0.31 -7.51 -14.38
CA PHE A 32 1.03 -7.51 -14.94
C PHE A 32 1.97 -6.53 -14.22
N MET A 33 1.48 -5.33 -13.91
CA MET A 33 2.30 -4.29 -13.30
C MET A 33 2.66 -4.56 -11.83
N PHE A 34 1.78 -5.23 -11.08
CA PHE A 34 1.92 -5.41 -9.63
C PHE A 34 2.29 -6.83 -9.18
N PHE A 35 1.94 -7.87 -9.94
CA PHE A 35 2.01 -9.25 -9.45
C PHE A 35 2.90 -10.16 -10.29
N ILE A 36 3.17 -9.81 -11.55
CA ILE A 36 4.00 -10.64 -12.42
C ILE A 36 5.47 -10.20 -12.29
N PRO A 37 6.33 -11.00 -11.62
CA PRO A 37 7.76 -10.72 -11.62
C PRO A 37 8.33 -10.96 -13.02
N VAL A 38 9.15 -10.02 -13.47
CA VAL A 38 9.88 -10.09 -14.74
C VAL A 38 11.37 -9.99 -14.42
N GLU A 39 12.19 -10.79 -15.09
CA GLU A 39 13.63 -10.69 -14.97
C GLU A 39 14.17 -9.72 -16.02
N ILE A 40 14.73 -8.59 -15.56
CA ILE A 40 15.38 -7.60 -16.43
C ILE A 40 16.75 -7.31 -15.82
N GLY A 41 17.82 -7.51 -16.60
CA GLY A 41 19.19 -7.25 -16.15
C GLY A 41 19.64 -8.10 -14.96
N GLY A 42 19.17 -9.35 -14.85
CA GLY A 42 19.53 -10.29 -13.77
C GLY A 42 18.85 -10.00 -12.42
N LYS A 43 17.91 -9.04 -12.36
CA LYS A 43 17.06 -8.77 -11.20
C LYS A 43 15.62 -9.20 -11.53
N SER A 44 15.12 -10.20 -10.82
CA SER A 44 13.71 -10.57 -10.86
C SER A 44 12.91 -9.69 -9.91
N SER A 45 11.97 -8.92 -10.46
CA SER A 45 11.11 -8.00 -9.69
C SER A 45 9.85 -7.65 -10.48
N ILE A 46 8.87 -7.02 -9.84
CA ILE A 46 7.64 -6.56 -10.49
C ILE A 46 7.94 -5.43 -11.50
N MET A 47 7.09 -5.27 -12.52
CA MET A 47 7.31 -4.26 -13.56
C MET A 47 7.41 -2.83 -13.01
N LEU A 48 6.65 -2.50 -11.97
CA LEU A 48 6.75 -1.21 -11.29
C LEU A 48 8.14 -0.92 -10.71
N ASP A 49 8.79 -1.91 -10.10
CA ASP A 49 10.13 -1.75 -9.54
C ASP A 49 11.17 -1.56 -10.66
N HIS A 50 10.97 -2.19 -11.82
CA HIS A 50 11.79 -1.95 -13.01
C HIS A 50 11.65 -0.53 -13.54
N ILE A 51 10.42 0.01 -13.61
CA ILE A 51 10.20 1.42 -14.00
C ILE A 51 10.89 2.38 -13.02
N VAL A 52 10.71 2.15 -11.72
CA VAL A 52 11.36 2.97 -10.68
C VAL A 52 12.89 2.87 -10.78
N SER A 53 13.42 1.66 -10.95
CA SER A 53 14.86 1.43 -11.10
C SER A 53 15.41 2.10 -12.36
N TRP A 54 14.68 2.03 -13.48
CA TRP A 54 15.03 2.68 -14.74
C TRP A 54 15.09 4.21 -14.60
N ILE A 55 14.07 4.84 -13.99
CA ILE A 55 14.07 6.30 -13.74
C ILE A 55 15.29 6.70 -12.91
N ARG A 56 15.63 5.91 -11.88
CA ARG A 56 16.79 6.19 -11.01
C ARG A 56 18.12 6.09 -11.75
N MET A 57 18.27 5.11 -12.63
CA MET A 57 19.50 4.92 -13.42
C MET A 57 19.64 5.97 -14.51
N GLN A 58 18.52 6.36 -15.14
CA GLN A 58 18.52 7.33 -16.23
C GLN A 58 18.69 8.77 -15.75
N PHE A 59 18.16 9.10 -14.56
CA PHE A 59 18.15 10.46 -14.01
C PHE A 59 18.76 10.53 -12.59
N PRO A 60 20.00 10.03 -12.36
CA PRO A 60 20.59 9.93 -11.03
C PRO A 60 20.82 11.29 -10.37
N ALA A 61 21.04 12.34 -11.18
CA ALA A 61 21.21 13.70 -10.68
C ALA A 61 19.88 14.35 -10.26
N ILE A 62 18.77 14.06 -10.95
CA ILE A 62 17.49 14.77 -10.77
C ILE A 62 16.64 14.14 -9.66
N VAL A 63 16.68 12.82 -9.54
CA VAL A 63 15.81 12.07 -8.62
C VAL A 63 16.00 12.46 -7.14
N PRO A 64 17.24 12.71 -6.63
CA PRO A 64 17.43 13.27 -5.31
C PRO A 64 16.71 14.60 -5.11
N TYR A 65 16.86 15.56 -6.03
CA TYR A 65 16.15 16.85 -5.93
C TYR A 65 14.64 16.69 -5.96
N TYR A 66 14.11 15.79 -6.79
CA TYR A 66 12.69 15.45 -6.79
C TYR A 66 12.23 14.97 -5.41
N ALA A 67 12.94 14.01 -4.82
CA ALA A 67 12.60 13.49 -3.49
C ALA A 67 12.65 14.59 -2.41
N PHE A 68 13.65 15.47 -2.47
CA PHE A 68 13.74 16.63 -1.59
C PHE A 68 12.54 17.58 -1.73
N ILE A 69 12.14 17.91 -2.96
CA ILE A 69 10.97 18.76 -3.22
C ILE A 69 9.70 18.13 -2.63
N VAL A 70 9.51 16.83 -2.82
CA VAL A 70 8.35 16.11 -2.26
C VAL A 70 8.37 16.13 -0.72
N ILE A 71 9.56 15.99 -0.11
CA ILE A 71 9.71 16.13 1.35
C ILE A 71 9.36 17.55 1.80
N LEU A 72 9.85 18.57 1.09
CA LEU A 72 9.57 19.97 1.40
C LEU A 72 8.07 20.25 1.35
N LEU A 73 7.40 19.85 0.27
CA LEU A 73 5.95 19.99 0.16
C LEU A 73 5.23 19.24 1.30
N GLY A 74 5.70 18.03 1.62
CA GLY A 74 5.17 17.21 2.72
C GLY A 74 5.29 17.82 4.11
N ALA A 75 6.39 18.51 4.37
CA ALA A 75 6.63 19.21 5.63
C ALA A 75 5.84 20.51 5.72
N VAL A 76 5.69 21.24 4.61
CA VAL A 76 5.01 22.55 4.58
C VAL A 76 3.48 22.40 4.51
N TYR A 77 2.98 21.39 3.81
CA TYR A 77 1.53 21.20 3.54
C TYR A 77 0.65 21.26 4.81
N PRO A 78 0.96 20.57 5.93
CA PRO A 78 0.14 20.63 7.16
C PRO A 78 0.04 22.03 7.79
N PHE A 79 1.06 22.88 7.59
CA PHE A 79 1.07 24.25 8.11
C PHE A 79 0.22 25.18 7.26
N ILE A 80 0.26 25.01 5.92
CA ILE A 80 -0.60 25.76 5.00
C ILE A 80 -2.07 25.39 5.21
N THR A 81 -2.38 24.10 5.34
CA THR A 81 -3.75 23.62 5.55
C THR A 81 -4.26 23.82 6.97
N LYS A 82 -3.44 24.39 7.87
CA LYS A 82 -3.72 24.57 9.31
C LYS A 82 -4.20 23.28 10.00
N THR A 83 -3.73 22.13 9.51
CA THR A 83 -4.09 20.81 10.06
C THR A 83 -3.05 20.28 11.04
N TRP A 84 -1.94 20.99 11.24
CA TRP A 84 -0.78 20.54 12.02
C TRP A 84 -1.05 20.35 13.53
N ASN A 85 -2.08 21.01 14.08
CA ASN A 85 -2.39 21.01 15.52
C ASN A 85 -3.75 20.41 15.90
N LYS A 86 -4.29 19.49 15.08
CA LYS A 86 -5.59 18.86 15.35
C LYS A 86 -5.60 18.01 16.63
N ASP A 87 -4.51 17.30 16.88
CA ASP A 87 -4.34 16.39 18.01
C ASP A 87 -2.84 16.15 18.28
N ALA A 88 -2.51 15.55 19.42
CA ALA A 88 -1.12 15.33 19.83
C ALA A 88 -0.32 14.49 18.82
N VAL A 89 -0.94 13.48 18.18
CA VAL A 89 -0.27 12.64 17.17
C VAL A 89 0.04 13.49 15.95
N THR A 90 -0.91 14.28 15.47
CA THR A 90 -0.69 15.16 14.32
C THR A 90 0.38 16.22 14.58
N ILE A 91 0.47 16.75 15.81
CA ILE A 91 1.56 17.68 16.21
C ILE A 91 2.91 16.98 16.13
N VAL A 92 3.04 15.80 16.74
CA VAL A 92 4.29 15.02 16.73
C VAL A 92 4.71 14.70 15.30
N PHE A 93 3.79 14.22 14.45
CA PHE A 93 4.10 13.93 13.06
C PHE A 93 4.45 15.18 12.26
N SER A 94 3.84 16.34 12.53
CA SER A 94 4.19 17.60 11.88
C SER A 94 5.61 18.05 12.24
N VAL A 95 5.99 17.95 13.52
CA VAL A 95 7.37 18.22 13.97
C VAL A 95 8.36 17.24 13.35
N LEU A 96 8.04 15.95 13.34
CA LEU A 96 8.85 14.92 12.69
C LEU A 96 9.02 15.17 11.19
N LYS A 97 8.03 15.73 10.51
CA LYS A 97 8.14 16.09 9.08
C LYS A 97 9.12 17.25 8.88
N VAL A 98 9.07 18.28 9.73
CA VAL A 98 10.03 19.39 9.69
C VAL A 98 11.45 18.90 9.97
N LEU A 99 11.64 18.04 10.97
CA LEU A 99 12.94 17.41 11.24
C LEU A 99 13.43 16.59 10.05
N GLY A 100 12.54 15.81 9.43
CA GLY A 100 12.84 15.05 8.22
C GLY A 100 13.30 15.93 7.05
N LEU A 101 12.71 17.10 6.88
CA LEU A 101 13.13 18.09 5.88
C LEU A 101 14.53 18.64 6.18
N ILE A 102 14.82 18.98 7.43
CA ILE A 102 16.16 19.47 7.82
C ILE A 102 17.22 18.41 7.51
N VAL A 103 16.96 17.15 7.89
CA VAL A 103 17.89 16.03 7.63
C VAL A 103 18.05 15.80 6.12
N ALA A 104 16.96 15.86 5.35
CA ALA A 104 17.03 15.73 3.90
C ALA A 104 17.85 16.85 3.25
N ALA A 105 17.74 18.10 3.72
CA ALA A 105 18.56 19.22 3.27
C ALA A 105 20.04 18.98 3.60
N MET A 106 20.33 18.53 4.83
CA MET A 106 21.68 18.20 5.27
C MET A 106 22.33 17.14 4.37
N LEU A 107 21.59 16.10 3.98
CA LEU A 107 22.10 15.07 3.08
C LEU A 107 22.29 15.57 1.64
N LEU A 108 21.36 16.36 1.13
CA LEU A 108 21.41 16.87 -0.25
C LEU A 108 22.56 17.87 -0.45
N PHE A 109 22.76 18.77 0.50
CA PHE A 109 23.86 19.74 0.47
C PHE A 109 25.17 19.20 1.06
N ASN A 110 25.17 17.96 1.55
CA ASN A 110 26.29 17.33 2.22
C ASN A 110 26.82 18.13 3.44
N VAL A 111 25.91 18.82 4.13
CA VAL A 111 26.18 19.64 5.31
C VAL A 111 25.54 18.97 6.52
N GLY A 112 26.33 18.43 7.44
CA GLY A 112 25.78 17.79 8.63
C GLY A 112 26.84 17.11 9.50
N PRO A 113 26.45 16.57 10.66
CA PRO A 113 27.36 15.89 11.54
C PRO A 113 27.90 14.61 10.88
N SER A 114 29.17 14.27 11.13
CA SER A 114 29.88 13.18 10.47
C SER A 114 29.21 11.82 10.60
N TRP A 115 28.47 11.57 11.68
CA TRP A 115 27.71 10.33 11.89
C TRP A 115 26.52 10.19 10.93
N LEU A 116 25.90 11.32 10.53
CA LEU A 116 24.75 11.34 9.62
C LEU A 116 25.17 11.09 8.17
N LEU A 117 26.30 11.66 7.77
CA LEU A 117 26.84 11.55 6.41
C LEU A 117 27.51 10.18 6.14
N LYS A 118 27.62 9.29 7.13
CA LYS A 118 28.16 7.94 6.91
C LYS A 118 27.31 7.18 5.87
N PRO A 119 27.92 6.50 4.88
CA PRO A 119 27.19 5.86 3.77
C PRO A 119 26.08 4.88 4.20
N ASN A 120 26.28 4.22 5.34
CA ASN A 120 25.34 3.25 5.90
C ASN A 120 24.22 3.88 6.75
N MET A 121 24.19 5.21 6.92
CA MET A 121 23.24 5.94 7.76
C MET A 121 22.30 6.81 6.92
N GLY A 122 22.61 8.09 6.76
CA GLY A 122 21.78 9.07 6.07
C GLY A 122 21.62 8.79 4.57
N PRO A 123 22.72 8.68 3.80
CA PRO A 123 22.67 8.30 2.39
C PRO A 123 21.90 7.01 2.13
N PHE A 124 22.09 5.97 2.96
CA PHE A 124 21.30 4.75 2.84
C PHE A 124 19.79 4.99 3.01
N LEU A 125 19.37 5.75 4.03
CA LEU A 125 17.95 6.05 4.25
C LEU A 125 17.37 6.85 3.07
N TYR A 126 18.12 7.85 2.60
CA TYR A 126 17.71 8.72 1.52
C TYR A 126 17.63 7.97 0.18
N ASP A 127 18.71 7.28 -0.21
CA ASP A 127 18.79 6.62 -1.50
C ASP A 127 17.96 5.35 -1.56
N LYS A 128 18.00 4.51 -0.51
CA LYS A 128 17.35 3.18 -0.57
C LYS A 128 15.90 3.21 -0.13
N LEU A 129 15.49 4.14 0.74
CA LEU A 129 14.11 4.21 1.22
C LEU A 129 13.36 5.40 0.62
N VAL A 130 13.85 6.63 0.83
CA VAL A 130 13.11 7.83 0.40
C VAL A 130 12.94 7.88 -1.10
N ILE A 131 14.03 7.78 -1.86
CA ILE A 131 13.95 7.83 -3.33
C ILE A 131 13.10 6.68 -3.87
N SER A 132 13.29 5.48 -3.34
CA SER A 132 12.54 4.29 -3.78
C SER A 132 11.04 4.46 -3.56
N VAL A 133 10.63 4.82 -2.33
CA VAL A 133 9.22 5.03 -1.97
C VAL A 133 8.65 6.26 -2.70
N GLY A 134 9.45 7.32 -2.84
CA GLY A 134 9.06 8.58 -3.47
C GLY A 134 8.70 8.46 -4.94
N LEU A 135 9.32 7.52 -5.65
CA LEU A 135 8.97 7.19 -7.03
C LEU A 135 7.90 6.10 -7.09
N LEU A 136 8.00 5.07 -6.25
CA LEU A 136 7.10 3.91 -6.30
C LEU A 136 5.66 4.28 -5.99
N VAL A 137 5.41 5.12 -4.98
CA VAL A 137 4.05 5.43 -4.52
C VAL A 137 3.26 6.24 -5.57
N PRO A 138 3.78 7.35 -6.15
CA PRO A 138 3.07 8.07 -7.21
C PRO A 138 2.90 7.24 -8.49
N ILE A 139 3.95 6.55 -8.94
CA ILE A 139 3.87 5.73 -10.17
C ILE A 139 2.92 4.55 -9.96
N GLY A 140 3.03 3.87 -8.82
CA GLY A 140 2.12 2.78 -8.43
C GLY A 140 0.67 3.25 -8.37
N SER A 141 0.40 4.46 -7.89
CA SER A 141 -0.98 4.96 -7.82
C SER A 141 -1.66 5.10 -9.19
N VAL A 142 -0.92 5.35 -10.27
CA VAL A 142 -1.45 5.35 -11.65
C VAL A 142 -2.03 3.99 -12.01
N PHE A 143 -1.28 2.92 -11.74
CA PHE A 143 -1.71 1.56 -12.05
C PHE A 143 -2.71 1.03 -11.02
N LEU A 144 -2.69 1.55 -9.78
CA LEU A 144 -3.67 1.21 -8.75
C LEU A 144 -5.09 1.57 -9.19
N ALA A 145 -5.24 2.67 -9.94
CA ALA A 145 -6.49 3.05 -10.56
C ALA A 145 -7.07 1.92 -11.43
N LEU A 146 -6.20 1.16 -12.10
CA LEU A 146 -6.57 0.05 -12.97
C LEU A 146 -6.99 -1.20 -12.19
N LEU A 147 -6.34 -1.46 -11.05
CA LEU A 147 -6.71 -2.56 -10.15
C LEU A 147 -8.02 -2.30 -9.41
N VAL A 148 -8.16 -1.12 -8.80
CA VAL A 148 -9.29 -0.80 -7.90
C VAL A 148 -10.52 -0.30 -8.65
N GLY A 149 -10.31 0.41 -9.76
CA GLY A 149 -11.40 1.10 -10.45
C GLY A 149 -12.23 0.22 -11.39
N TYR A 150 -11.76 -0.97 -11.74
CA TYR A 150 -12.36 -1.76 -12.84
C TYR A 150 -12.75 -3.19 -12.44
N GLY A 151 -13.15 -3.41 -11.19
CA GLY A 151 -13.88 -4.62 -10.77
C GLY A 151 -13.04 -5.80 -10.33
N LEU A 152 -11.71 -5.75 -10.42
CA LEU A 152 -10.86 -6.87 -10.01
C LEU A 152 -10.92 -7.14 -8.51
N LEU A 153 -10.87 -6.08 -7.69
CA LEU A 153 -10.96 -6.22 -6.23
C LEU A 153 -12.32 -6.77 -5.81
N GLU A 154 -13.39 -6.37 -6.48
CA GLU A 154 -14.74 -6.86 -6.23
C GLU A 154 -14.87 -8.33 -6.64
N PHE A 155 -14.33 -8.71 -7.81
CA PHE A 155 -14.34 -10.08 -8.31
C PHE A 155 -13.60 -11.03 -7.35
N VAL A 156 -12.33 -10.75 -7.06
CA VAL A 156 -11.52 -11.59 -6.17
C VAL A 156 -12.02 -11.50 -4.74
N GLY A 157 -12.57 -10.34 -4.36
CA GLY A 157 -13.16 -10.13 -3.05
C GLY A 157 -14.24 -11.16 -2.73
N VAL A 158 -15.21 -11.34 -3.62
CA VAL A 158 -16.28 -12.33 -3.44
C VAL A 158 -15.74 -13.74 -3.23
N TRP A 159 -14.77 -14.18 -4.04
CA TRP A 159 -14.15 -15.51 -3.91
C TRP A 159 -13.39 -15.69 -2.61
N MET A 160 -12.80 -14.61 -2.10
CA MET A 160 -11.94 -14.64 -0.92
C MET A 160 -12.69 -14.37 0.39
N GLN A 161 -13.96 -13.96 0.34
CA GLN A 161 -14.80 -13.80 1.55
C GLN A 161 -14.74 -15.00 2.51
N PRO A 162 -14.88 -16.27 2.06
CA PRO A 162 -14.96 -17.41 2.96
C PRO A 162 -13.64 -17.70 3.68
N VAL A 163 -12.53 -17.15 3.20
CA VAL A 163 -11.20 -17.35 3.78
C VAL A 163 -10.83 -16.12 4.63
N MET A 164 -10.97 -14.92 4.06
CA MET A 164 -10.51 -13.67 4.71
C MET A 164 -11.33 -13.30 5.95
N ARG A 165 -12.66 -13.42 5.87
CA ARG A 165 -13.56 -13.05 6.97
C ARG A 165 -13.36 -13.91 8.22
N PRO A 166 -13.37 -15.27 8.16
CA PRO A 166 -13.23 -16.07 9.38
C PRO A 166 -11.80 -16.06 9.92
N ILE A 167 -10.78 -16.09 9.07
CA ILE A 167 -9.39 -16.22 9.52
C ILE A 167 -8.84 -14.87 9.98
N TRP A 168 -8.92 -13.83 9.15
CA TRP A 168 -8.29 -12.53 9.43
C TRP A 168 -9.25 -11.41 9.77
N LYS A 169 -10.57 -11.67 9.81
CA LYS A 169 -11.61 -10.65 10.08
C LYS A 169 -11.56 -9.44 9.16
N THR A 170 -11.02 -9.61 7.96
CA THR A 170 -10.95 -8.60 6.91
C THR A 170 -11.90 -8.98 5.77
N PRO A 171 -12.33 -8.00 4.95
CA PRO A 171 -13.18 -8.28 3.79
C PRO A 171 -12.41 -9.06 2.74
N GLY A 172 -13.11 -9.81 1.90
CA GLY A 172 -12.50 -10.66 0.89
C GLY A 172 -11.55 -9.90 -0.04
N ARG A 173 -11.90 -8.65 -0.39
CA ARG A 173 -11.08 -7.78 -1.26
C ARG A 173 -9.67 -7.50 -0.71
N SER A 174 -9.45 -7.65 0.59
CA SER A 174 -8.13 -7.53 1.23
C SER A 174 -7.14 -8.65 0.85
N ALA A 175 -7.61 -9.72 0.20
CA ALA A 175 -6.71 -10.74 -0.33
C ALA A 175 -5.77 -10.18 -1.40
N ILE A 176 -6.25 -9.23 -2.21
CA ILE A 176 -5.43 -8.52 -3.20
C ILE A 176 -4.35 -7.69 -2.50
N ASP A 177 -4.69 -6.97 -1.43
CA ASP A 177 -3.71 -6.27 -0.58
C ASP A 177 -2.67 -7.25 -0.02
N ALA A 178 -3.10 -8.40 0.51
CA ALA A 178 -2.21 -9.38 1.12
C ALA A 178 -1.17 -9.92 0.12
N VAL A 179 -1.61 -10.29 -1.08
CA VAL A 179 -0.70 -10.77 -2.13
C VAL A 179 0.19 -9.63 -2.63
N ALA A 180 -0.34 -8.41 -2.78
CA ALA A 180 0.42 -7.27 -3.28
C ALA A 180 1.53 -6.85 -2.30
N SER A 181 1.24 -6.88 -1.01
CA SER A 181 2.20 -6.63 0.06
C SER A 181 3.33 -7.66 0.05
N PHE A 182 2.97 -8.94 -0.08
CA PHE A 182 3.91 -10.05 0.01
C PHE A 182 4.81 -10.17 -1.23
N VAL A 183 4.21 -10.14 -2.42
CA VAL A 183 4.91 -10.32 -3.70
C VAL A 183 5.63 -9.04 -4.11
N GLY A 184 4.97 -7.88 -3.98
CA GLY A 184 5.51 -6.60 -4.43
C GLY A 184 6.36 -5.92 -3.37
N SER A 185 5.71 -5.22 -2.45
CA SER A 185 6.39 -4.56 -1.33
C SER A 185 5.39 -4.09 -0.28
N TYR A 186 5.87 -3.88 0.96
CA TYR A 186 5.05 -3.28 2.01
C TYR A 186 4.49 -1.90 1.62
N SER A 187 5.27 -1.09 0.88
CA SER A 187 4.88 0.26 0.47
C SER A 187 3.73 0.21 -0.53
N LEU A 188 3.77 -0.77 -1.42
CA LEU A 188 2.68 -1.04 -2.34
C LEU A 188 1.42 -1.48 -1.58
N GLY A 189 1.54 -2.45 -0.68
CA GLY A 189 0.43 -2.89 0.17
C GLY A 189 -0.30 -1.74 0.84
N LEU A 190 0.45 -0.88 1.53
CA LEU A 190 -0.10 0.30 2.19
C LEU A 190 -0.74 1.31 1.24
N LEU A 191 -0.26 1.42 -0.01
CA LEU A 191 -0.88 2.27 -1.03
C LEU A 191 -2.28 1.75 -1.37
N ILE A 192 -2.42 0.44 -1.62
CA ILE A 192 -3.72 -0.19 -1.89
C ILE A 192 -4.64 -0.01 -0.67
N THR A 193 -4.14 -0.33 0.53
CA THR A 193 -4.92 -0.25 1.76
C THR A 193 -5.43 1.15 2.03
N ASN A 194 -4.58 2.17 1.88
CA ASN A 194 -4.98 3.57 2.08
C ASN A 194 -6.02 4.01 1.04
N LYS A 195 -5.90 3.56 -0.20
CA LYS A 195 -6.90 3.90 -1.24
C LYS A 195 -8.26 3.28 -0.93
N VAL A 196 -8.28 1.97 -0.68
CA VAL A 196 -9.52 1.22 -0.42
C VAL A 196 -10.16 1.68 0.91
N PHE A 197 -9.35 2.05 1.90
CA PHE A 197 -9.83 2.68 3.13
C PHE A 197 -10.51 4.03 2.89
N LYS A 198 -9.90 4.91 2.08
CA LYS A 198 -10.50 6.21 1.72
C LYS A 198 -11.74 6.10 0.84
N GLU A 199 -11.89 5.02 0.08
CA GLU A 199 -13.12 4.71 -0.67
C GLU A 199 -14.27 4.20 0.23
N GLY A 200 -14.04 4.07 1.54
CA GLY A 200 -15.05 3.56 2.48
C GLY A 200 -15.28 2.06 2.34
N LYS A 201 -14.34 1.33 1.73
CA LYS A 201 -14.43 -0.13 1.52
C LYS A 201 -13.82 -0.93 2.67
N TYR A 202 -12.99 -0.29 3.51
CA TYR A 202 -12.41 -0.82 4.75
C TYR A 202 -12.84 0.02 5.95
N THR A 203 -13.09 -0.65 7.07
CA THR A 203 -13.19 0.01 8.38
C THR A 203 -11.80 0.38 8.92
N ILE A 204 -11.74 1.23 9.96
CA ILE A 204 -10.47 1.57 10.65
C ILE A 204 -9.78 0.30 11.14
N LYS A 205 -10.54 -0.62 11.75
CA LYS A 205 -10.04 -1.92 12.21
C LYS A 205 -9.50 -2.77 11.07
N GLU A 206 -10.26 -2.92 9.98
CA GLU A 206 -9.85 -3.72 8.83
C GLU A 206 -8.57 -3.15 8.20
N ALA A 207 -8.49 -1.83 8.01
CA ALA A 207 -7.30 -1.16 7.48
C ALA A 207 -6.09 -1.33 8.40
N ALA A 208 -6.26 -1.24 9.73
CA ALA A 208 -5.18 -1.45 10.69
C ALA A 208 -4.66 -2.89 10.67
N ILE A 209 -5.54 -3.89 10.55
CA ILE A 209 -5.15 -5.30 10.42
C ILE A 209 -4.32 -5.51 9.15
N ILE A 210 -4.78 -5.00 8.01
CA ILE A 210 -4.10 -5.17 6.72
C ILE A 210 -2.73 -4.47 6.74
N ALA A 211 -2.68 -3.24 7.28
CA ALA A 211 -1.46 -2.46 7.36
C ALA A 211 -0.41 -3.08 8.29
N THR A 212 -0.82 -3.64 9.43
CA THR A 212 0.10 -4.17 10.44
C THR A 212 0.41 -5.66 10.29
N GLY A 213 -0.48 -6.42 9.65
CA GLY A 213 -0.32 -7.86 9.46
C GLY A 213 0.30 -8.21 8.11
N PHE A 214 -0.39 -7.86 7.03
CA PHE A 214 -0.01 -8.29 5.68
C PHE A 214 1.15 -7.51 5.09
N SER A 215 1.38 -6.28 5.54
CA SER A 215 2.44 -5.40 5.00
C SER A 215 3.79 -5.53 5.73
N THR A 216 4.10 -6.71 6.30
CA THR A 216 5.27 -6.90 7.19
C THR A 216 6.48 -7.54 6.50
N VAL A 217 6.29 -8.28 5.42
CA VAL A 217 7.35 -9.04 4.75
C VAL A 217 7.20 -8.98 3.22
N SER A 218 8.32 -9.07 2.49
CA SER A 218 8.34 -9.20 1.04
C SER A 218 9.27 -10.32 0.57
N VAL A 219 8.88 -11.03 -0.49
CA VAL A 219 9.69 -12.14 -1.07
C VAL A 219 11.08 -11.64 -1.48
N THR A 220 11.17 -10.44 -2.06
CA THR A 220 12.44 -9.85 -2.49
C THR A 220 13.41 -9.69 -1.33
N PHE A 221 12.93 -9.25 -0.16
CA PHE A 221 13.79 -9.12 1.03
C PHE A 221 14.13 -10.49 1.62
N MET A 222 13.19 -11.43 1.61
CA MET A 222 13.44 -12.83 2.01
C MET A 222 14.58 -13.45 1.20
N VAL A 223 14.64 -13.23 -0.11
CA VAL A 223 15.76 -13.71 -0.96
C VAL A 223 17.09 -13.08 -0.54
N VAL A 224 17.12 -11.77 -0.24
CA VAL A 224 18.34 -11.09 0.23
C VAL A 224 18.81 -11.68 1.56
N VAL A 225 17.90 -11.90 2.50
CA VAL A 225 18.21 -12.53 3.80
C VAL A 225 18.70 -13.96 3.61
N ALA A 226 18.02 -14.76 2.77
CA ALA A 226 18.41 -16.13 2.48
C ALA A 226 19.81 -16.20 1.85
N LYS A 227 20.13 -15.32 0.90
CA LYS A 227 21.49 -15.22 0.33
C LYS A 227 22.53 -14.84 1.38
N THR A 228 22.22 -13.87 2.24
CA THR A 228 23.15 -13.37 3.26
C THR A 228 23.45 -14.43 4.32
N LEU A 229 22.46 -15.26 4.67
CA LEU A 229 22.57 -16.31 5.68
C LEU A 229 22.92 -17.69 5.12
N GLY A 230 23.12 -17.82 3.80
CA GLY A 230 23.38 -19.11 3.16
C GLY A 230 22.20 -20.09 3.18
N LEU A 231 20.97 -19.59 3.26
CA LEU A 231 19.73 -20.40 3.30
C LEU A 231 19.15 -20.68 1.90
N MET A 232 19.86 -20.33 0.82
CA MET A 232 19.37 -20.51 -0.54
C MET A 232 19.12 -21.98 -0.90
N ASP A 233 19.91 -22.90 -0.34
CA ASP A 233 19.75 -24.34 -0.57
C ASP A 233 18.42 -24.90 -0.01
N ILE A 234 17.89 -24.25 1.03
CA ILE A 234 16.61 -24.59 1.65
C ILE A 234 15.53 -23.52 1.40
N TRP A 235 15.67 -22.76 0.31
CA TRP A 235 14.80 -21.61 -0.02
C TRP A 235 13.31 -21.94 0.10
N ASN A 236 12.86 -23.06 -0.48
CA ASN A 236 11.44 -23.44 -0.46
C ASN A 236 10.93 -23.65 0.97
N THR A 237 11.71 -24.33 1.82
CA THR A 237 11.35 -24.56 3.22
C THR A 237 11.31 -23.23 3.98
N TYR A 238 12.35 -22.41 3.84
CA TYR A 238 12.39 -21.07 4.44
C TYR A 238 11.19 -20.21 4.03
N PHE A 239 10.86 -20.22 2.74
CA PHE A 239 9.75 -19.46 2.18
C PHE A 239 8.40 -19.90 2.77
N TRP A 240 8.05 -21.18 2.68
CA TRP A 240 6.74 -21.68 3.11
C TRP A 240 6.54 -21.61 4.61
N VAL A 241 7.59 -21.90 5.39
CA VAL A 241 7.54 -21.77 6.86
C VAL A 241 7.33 -20.31 7.24
N THR A 242 8.10 -19.39 6.66
CA THR A 242 7.96 -17.95 6.97
C THR A 242 6.59 -17.44 6.54
N PHE A 243 6.12 -17.80 5.34
CA PHE A 243 4.79 -17.46 4.84
C PHE A 243 3.71 -17.91 5.82
N PHE A 244 3.69 -19.20 6.18
CA PHE A 244 2.68 -19.74 7.09
C PHE A 244 2.72 -19.07 8.46
N VAL A 245 3.92 -18.91 9.03
CA VAL A 245 4.09 -18.25 10.34
C VAL A 245 3.60 -16.80 10.29
N THR A 246 3.94 -16.02 9.27
CA THR A 246 3.50 -14.62 9.16
C THR A 246 1.97 -14.50 9.08
N PHE A 247 1.33 -15.31 8.25
CA PHE A 247 -0.13 -15.29 8.09
C PHE A 247 -0.84 -15.84 9.33
N LEU A 248 -0.28 -16.85 10.00
CA LEU A 248 -0.77 -17.38 11.27
C LEU A 248 -0.68 -16.35 12.40
N VAL A 249 0.49 -15.70 12.55
CA VAL A 249 0.68 -14.63 13.53
C VAL A 249 -0.32 -13.51 13.28
N THR A 250 -0.55 -13.14 12.01
CA THR A 250 -1.58 -12.15 11.68
C THR A 250 -2.99 -12.62 12.08
N ALA A 251 -3.34 -13.88 11.84
CA ALA A 251 -4.64 -14.42 12.27
C ALA A 251 -4.80 -14.37 13.80
N ILE A 252 -3.73 -14.58 14.55
CA ILE A 252 -3.72 -14.48 16.01
C ILE A 252 -3.82 -13.03 16.46
N THR A 253 -2.97 -12.12 15.94
CA THR A 253 -2.90 -10.72 16.39
C THR A 253 -4.18 -9.94 16.15
N VAL A 254 -4.94 -10.26 15.10
CA VAL A 254 -6.29 -9.73 14.84
C VAL A 254 -7.24 -9.91 16.03
N ARG A 255 -7.03 -10.95 16.84
CA ARG A 255 -7.86 -11.28 18.01
C ARG A 255 -7.31 -10.69 19.31
N ILE A 256 -6.08 -10.20 19.31
CA ILE A 256 -5.40 -9.63 20.47
C ILE A 256 -5.58 -8.10 20.48
N TRP A 257 -5.55 -7.50 21.67
CA TRP A 257 -5.47 -6.05 21.82
C TRP A 257 -4.13 -5.52 21.25
N PRO A 258 -4.07 -4.38 20.55
CA PRO A 258 -5.11 -3.36 20.39
C PRO A 258 -6.06 -3.57 19.21
N LEU A 259 -5.73 -4.41 18.23
CA LEU A 259 -6.49 -4.56 16.98
C LEU A 259 -7.94 -5.01 17.22
N SER A 260 -8.17 -5.91 18.19
CA SER A 260 -9.51 -6.41 18.48
C SER A 260 -10.50 -5.35 18.98
N LYS A 261 -10.02 -4.25 19.59
CA LYS A 261 -10.81 -3.14 20.12
C LYS A 261 -10.89 -1.90 19.21
N MET A 262 -10.25 -1.92 18.05
CA MET A 262 -10.35 -0.81 17.10
C MET A 262 -11.78 -0.70 16.54
N SER A 263 -12.16 0.54 16.19
CA SER A 263 -13.49 0.86 15.69
C SER A 263 -13.75 0.26 14.31
N ASP A 264 -15.00 -0.15 14.08
CA ASP A 264 -15.51 -0.57 12.78
C ASP A 264 -16.09 0.62 11.96
N ASP A 265 -15.75 1.85 12.36
CA ASP A 265 -16.08 3.06 11.60
C ASP A 265 -15.33 3.16 10.27
N TYR A 266 -15.92 3.88 9.32
CA TYR A 266 -15.33 4.18 8.02
C TYR A 266 -14.71 5.57 8.00
N TYR A 267 -13.77 5.79 7.08
CA TYR A 267 -13.02 7.05 6.95
C TYR A 267 -13.91 8.31 6.94
N ASP A 268 -14.95 8.34 6.11
CA ASP A 268 -15.90 9.47 6.00
C ASP A 268 -17.27 9.16 6.68
N GLY A 269 -17.34 8.14 7.54
CA GLY A 269 -18.59 7.66 8.16
C GLY A 269 -19.58 7.00 7.18
N LYS A 270 -19.31 7.03 5.87
CA LYS A 270 -20.07 6.34 4.81
C LYS A 270 -19.30 5.12 4.35
N GLY A 271 -19.78 3.94 4.72
CA GLY A 271 -19.19 2.66 4.35
C GLY A 271 -19.87 2.00 3.16
N GLN A 272 -19.09 1.23 2.40
CA GLN A 272 -19.56 0.26 1.41
C GLN A 272 -19.22 -1.15 1.93
N PRO A 273 -19.97 -1.66 2.92
CA PRO A 273 -19.71 -2.97 3.49
C PRO A 273 -19.83 -4.03 2.40
N GLU A 274 -18.96 -5.03 2.48
CA GLU A 274 -19.02 -6.17 1.59
C GLU A 274 -20.23 -7.04 1.94
N GLU A 275 -21.13 -7.27 0.98
CA GLU A 275 -22.30 -8.12 1.15
C GLU A 275 -21.89 -9.60 1.26
N LYS A 276 -22.55 -10.34 2.17
CA LYS A 276 -22.30 -11.77 2.34
C LYS A 276 -22.90 -12.54 1.18
N VAL A 277 -22.07 -13.27 0.45
CA VAL A 277 -22.53 -14.12 -0.64
C VAL A 277 -23.12 -15.42 -0.10
N THR A 278 -24.40 -15.66 -0.38
CA THR A 278 -25.14 -16.87 0.04
C THR A 278 -25.57 -17.75 -1.13
N GLY A 279 -25.24 -17.35 -2.37
CA GLY A 279 -25.62 -18.03 -3.61
C GLY A 279 -24.42 -18.45 -4.47
N ASN A 280 -24.58 -18.35 -5.79
CA ASN A 280 -23.54 -18.71 -6.75
C ASN A 280 -22.42 -17.65 -6.76
N TYR A 281 -21.27 -17.99 -6.18
CA TYR A 281 -20.09 -17.13 -6.08
C TYR A 281 -19.64 -16.55 -7.41
N MET A 282 -19.66 -17.33 -8.50
CA MET A 282 -19.21 -16.85 -9.81
C MET A 282 -20.16 -15.77 -10.36
N LYS A 283 -21.47 -15.99 -10.23
CA LYS A 283 -22.47 -15.02 -10.70
C LYS A 283 -22.40 -13.72 -9.89
N GLU A 284 -22.25 -13.83 -8.58
CA GLU A 284 -22.15 -12.68 -7.69
C GLU A 284 -20.84 -11.91 -7.90
N ALA A 285 -19.70 -12.60 -7.97
CA ALA A 285 -18.40 -12.00 -8.27
C ALA A 285 -18.43 -11.24 -9.60
N TRP A 286 -19.04 -11.83 -10.63
CA TRP A 286 -19.19 -11.18 -11.92
C TRP A 286 -20.14 -9.97 -11.88
N SER A 287 -21.24 -10.07 -11.13
CA SER A 287 -22.18 -8.96 -10.96
C SER A 287 -21.52 -7.78 -10.26
N GLU A 288 -20.84 -8.03 -9.14
CA GLU A 288 -20.11 -7.00 -8.38
C GLU A 288 -18.99 -6.36 -9.19
N ALA A 289 -18.21 -7.17 -9.93
CA ALA A 289 -17.18 -6.66 -10.83
C ALA A 289 -17.77 -5.74 -11.91
N MET A 290 -18.91 -6.12 -12.50
CA MET A 290 -19.57 -5.28 -13.50
C MET A 290 -20.21 -4.03 -12.92
N LYS A 291 -20.78 -4.08 -11.72
CA LYS A 291 -21.25 -2.90 -11.01
C LYS A 291 -20.10 -1.92 -10.79
N ALA A 292 -18.92 -2.40 -10.38
CA ALA A 292 -17.73 -1.57 -10.22
C ALA A 292 -17.28 -0.93 -11.56
N VAL A 293 -17.25 -1.70 -12.65
CA VAL A 293 -16.91 -1.18 -13.99
C VAL A 293 -17.91 -0.12 -14.46
N GLN A 294 -19.20 -0.29 -14.22
CA GLN A 294 -20.25 0.66 -14.63
C GLN A 294 -20.16 1.99 -13.87
N HIS A 295 -19.82 1.95 -12.58
CA HIS A 295 -19.65 3.14 -11.76
C HIS A 295 -18.22 3.72 -11.85
N SER A 296 -17.34 3.10 -12.64
CA SER A 296 -15.95 3.54 -12.80
C SER A 296 -15.89 4.89 -13.52
N LYS A 297 -15.00 5.77 -13.04
CA LYS A 297 -14.67 7.02 -13.73
C LYS A 297 -13.93 6.72 -15.04
N GLY A 298 -13.97 7.66 -15.99
CA GLY A 298 -13.16 7.56 -17.20
C GLY A 298 -11.66 7.39 -16.87
N LEU A 299 -10.90 6.66 -17.71
CA LEU A 299 -9.53 6.25 -17.40
C LEU A 299 -8.62 7.42 -16.99
N LEU A 300 -8.61 8.50 -17.77
CA LEU A 300 -7.78 9.67 -17.45
C LEU A 300 -8.17 10.32 -16.12
N GLN A 301 -9.46 10.46 -15.86
CA GLN A 301 -9.95 11.03 -14.60
C GLN A 301 -9.61 10.11 -13.42
N ASN A 302 -9.75 8.79 -13.60
CA ASN A 302 -9.43 7.82 -12.56
C ASN A 302 -7.93 7.82 -12.26
N VAL A 303 -7.08 7.78 -13.29
CA VAL A 303 -5.62 7.89 -13.17
C VAL A 303 -5.22 9.19 -12.48
N TRP A 304 -5.79 10.33 -12.88
CA TRP A 304 -5.48 11.63 -12.29
C TRP A 304 -5.83 11.70 -10.80
N VAL A 305 -7.03 11.23 -10.42
CA VAL A 305 -7.45 11.19 -9.02
C VAL A 305 -6.51 10.31 -8.21
N ASN A 306 -6.18 9.12 -8.70
CA ASN A 306 -5.28 8.21 -8.00
C ASN A 306 -3.84 8.74 -7.93
N LEU A 307 -3.32 9.35 -9.00
CA LEU A 307 -2.01 10.00 -9.01
C LEU A 307 -1.93 11.11 -7.97
N LYS A 308 -2.96 11.95 -7.89
CA LYS A 308 -3.07 13.01 -6.88
C LYS A 308 -3.08 12.41 -5.47
N ASP A 309 -3.89 11.37 -5.23
CA ASP A 309 -3.96 10.68 -3.93
C ASP A 309 -2.61 10.06 -3.54
N GLY A 310 -1.95 9.40 -4.49
CA GLY A 310 -0.62 8.80 -4.32
C GLY A 310 0.44 9.85 -4.05
N PHE A 311 0.42 10.99 -4.74
CA PHE A 311 1.34 12.09 -4.49
C PHE A 311 1.13 12.72 -3.11
N ILE A 312 -0.12 12.95 -2.69
CA ILE A 312 -0.45 13.44 -1.34
C ILE A 312 0.03 12.46 -0.26
N MET A 313 -0.16 11.16 -0.48
CA MET A 313 0.35 10.12 0.42
C MET A 313 1.88 10.16 0.49
N THR A 314 2.56 10.29 -0.65
CA THR A 314 4.02 10.37 -0.74
C THR A 314 4.56 11.57 0.03
N MET A 315 3.97 12.75 -0.17
CA MET A 315 4.29 13.96 0.60
C MET A 315 4.13 13.74 2.10
N SER A 316 3.14 12.98 2.54
CA SER A 316 2.97 12.71 3.98
C SER A 316 4.02 11.75 4.54
N ILE A 317 4.45 10.75 3.76
CA ILE A 317 5.27 9.63 4.25
C ILE A 317 6.77 9.93 4.18
N LEU A 318 7.26 10.55 3.09
CA LEU A 318 8.72 10.72 2.90
C LEU A 318 9.42 11.48 4.02
N PRO A 319 8.90 12.63 4.52
CA PRO A 319 9.57 13.34 5.61
C PRO A 319 9.58 12.51 6.90
N SER A 320 8.53 11.72 7.15
CA SER A 320 8.44 10.83 8.31
C SER A 320 9.42 9.66 8.22
N ILE A 321 9.67 9.11 7.02
CA ILE A 321 10.72 8.09 6.82
C ILE A 321 12.09 8.66 7.22
N MET A 322 12.38 9.90 6.83
CA MET A 322 13.65 10.54 7.15
C MET A 322 13.85 10.73 8.65
N SER A 323 12.86 11.25 9.38
CA SER A 323 13.00 11.50 10.81
C SER A 323 12.93 10.23 11.66
N VAL A 324 11.99 9.32 11.39
CA VAL A 324 11.82 8.08 12.16
C VAL A 324 12.95 7.09 11.86
N GLY A 325 13.35 6.96 10.59
CA GLY A 325 14.45 6.09 10.18
C GLY A 325 15.78 6.53 10.80
N LEU A 326 15.98 7.83 10.97
CA LEU A 326 17.15 8.39 11.65
C LEU A 326 17.15 8.00 13.13
N ARG A 327 16.06 8.24 13.86
CA ARG A 327 15.96 7.92 15.31
C ARG A 327 16.31 6.47 15.59
N LYS A 328 15.72 5.53 14.83
CA LYS A 328 15.96 4.09 15.03
C LYS A 328 17.43 3.71 14.83
N LYS A 329 18.11 4.31 13.85
CA LYS A 329 19.54 4.03 13.63
C LYS A 329 20.46 4.76 14.61
N VAL A 330 20.06 5.94 15.09
CA VAL A 330 20.75 6.66 16.17
C VAL A 330 20.75 5.81 17.44
N ASP A 331 19.61 5.23 17.81
CA ASP A 331 19.51 4.33 18.96
C ASP A 331 20.45 3.10 18.80
N THR A 332 20.51 2.49 17.61
CA THR A 332 21.46 1.38 17.34
C THR A 332 22.93 1.80 17.39
N CYS A 333 23.26 3.03 17.01
CA CYS A 333 24.64 3.52 17.01
C CYS A 333 25.12 3.90 18.42
N PHE A 334 24.24 4.44 19.26
CA PHE A 334 24.56 4.77 20.65
C PHE A 334 24.63 3.53 21.55
N LEU A 335 23.91 2.45 21.22
CA LEU A 335 24.01 1.17 21.94
C LEU A 335 25.26 0.36 21.57
N ARG A 336 26.05 0.80 20.59
CA ARG A 336 27.22 0.09 20.08
C ARG A 336 28.55 0.79 20.38
N ASN A 337 28.50 1.88 21.16
CA ASN A 337 29.64 2.57 21.76
C ASN A 337 29.55 2.45 23.28
#